data_AF-A0A6I4IL86-F1
#
_entry.id   AF-A0A6I4IL86-F1
#
_cell.length_a   1.000
_cell.length_b   1.000
_cell.length_c   1.000
_cell.angle_alpha   90.00
_cell.angle_beta   90.00
_cell.angle_gamma   90.00
#
_symmetry.space_group_name_H-M   'P 1'
#
loop_
_entity.id
_entity.type
_entity.pdbx_description
1 polymer ?
#
loop_
_entity_poly.entity_id
_entity_poly.type
_entity_poly.pdbx_seq_one_letter_code
_entity_poly.pdbx_strand_id
1 'polypeptide(L)'
;IAPLKTLFTVQDTYNYNDPMCGDMTYICWPTVAPSSAYVYTGGKKAIPGWENTLLVPSLKRGVIFRIKMDQTYSTTYDDAIPMFKSNNRYRDVIANPEGNTLYVLTDPEGNVQKDDGSVTNQLENPGALIKFTYKAK
;
A
#
# COMPACT_ATOMS: atom_id res chain seq x y z
N ILE A 1 -6.86 -2.54 23.49
CA ILE A 1 -7.69 -2.83 22.30
C ILE A 1 -6.77 -3.46 21.26
N ALA A 2 -7.14 -4.61 20.68
CA ALA A 2 -6.35 -5.27 19.65
C ALA A 2 -6.52 -4.56 18.29
N PRO A 3 -5.51 -4.57 17.40
CA PRO A 3 -5.67 -4.01 16.05
C PRO A 3 -6.66 -4.85 15.24
N LEU A 4 -7.39 -4.21 14.31
CA LEU A 4 -8.28 -4.91 13.37
C LEU A 4 -7.49 -5.81 12.42
N LYS A 5 -6.28 -5.39 12.03
CA LYS A 5 -5.39 -6.12 11.13
C LYS A 5 -3.93 -5.76 11.38
N THR A 6 -3.04 -6.74 11.32
CA THR A 6 -1.58 -6.54 11.36
C THR A 6 -0.97 -6.79 9.99
N LEU A 7 0.07 -6.04 9.63
CA LEU A 7 0.78 -6.14 8.36
C LEU A 7 2.30 -6.13 8.61
N PHE A 8 2.88 -7.18 9.19
CA PHE A 8 2.33 -8.52 9.50
C PHE A 8 2.66 -8.91 10.96
N THR A 9 2.14 -10.04 11.41
CA THR A 9 2.55 -10.69 12.66
C THR A 9 3.38 -11.93 12.33
N VAL A 10 4.47 -12.15 13.05
CA VAL A 10 5.34 -13.32 12.92
C VAL A 10 5.59 -13.97 14.27
N GLN A 11 6.06 -15.22 14.27
CA GLN A 11 6.45 -15.95 15.46
C GLN A 11 7.87 -15.57 15.93
N ASP A 12 8.23 -15.96 17.14
CA ASP A 12 9.55 -15.68 17.75
C ASP A 12 10.73 -16.24 16.96
N THR A 13 10.51 -17.29 16.18
CA THR A 13 11.52 -17.93 15.33
C THR A 13 11.79 -17.18 14.02
N TYR A 14 11.16 -16.03 13.78
CA TYR A 14 11.35 -15.26 12.56
C TYR A 14 12.76 -14.66 12.46
N ASN A 15 13.42 -14.88 11.32
CA ASN A 15 14.74 -14.30 11.05
C ASN A 15 14.61 -12.83 10.56
N TYR A 16 14.98 -11.88 11.43
CA TYR A 16 15.01 -10.45 11.08
C TYR A 16 16.27 -10.02 10.29
N ASN A 17 17.22 -10.92 10.06
CA ASN A 17 18.46 -10.68 9.30
C ASN A 17 18.40 -11.41 7.96
N ASP A 18 17.39 -11.11 7.14
CA ASP A 18 17.23 -11.71 5.82
C ASP A 18 18.33 -11.19 4.86
N PRO A 19 19.21 -12.08 4.34
CA PRO A 19 20.31 -11.68 3.46
C PRO A 19 19.83 -11.12 2.11
N MET A 20 18.58 -11.35 1.69
CA MET A 20 18.00 -10.77 0.47
C MET A 20 18.09 -9.24 0.46
N CYS A 21 18.03 -8.60 1.63
CA CYS A 21 18.10 -7.15 1.76
C CYS A 21 19.51 -6.60 2.06
N GLY A 22 20.54 -7.45 2.18
CA GLY A 22 21.91 -7.03 2.47
C GLY A 22 21.99 -6.09 3.69
N ASP A 23 22.73 -4.99 3.58
CA ASP A 23 22.89 -4.00 4.65
C ASP A 23 21.58 -3.26 5.02
N MET A 24 20.56 -3.35 4.17
CA MET A 24 19.24 -2.71 4.36
C MET A 24 18.21 -3.70 4.90
N THR A 25 18.63 -4.57 5.85
CA THR A 25 17.83 -5.67 6.43
C THR A 25 16.40 -5.27 6.83
N TYR A 26 16.22 -4.04 7.32
CA TYR A 26 14.92 -3.50 7.73
C TYR A 26 13.87 -3.47 6.62
N ILE A 27 14.25 -3.49 5.33
CA ILE A 27 13.31 -3.59 4.21
C ILE A 27 12.69 -4.99 4.15
N CYS A 28 13.40 -6.04 4.55
CA CYS A 28 12.90 -7.41 4.54
C CYS A 28 12.07 -7.75 5.78
N TRP A 29 12.18 -6.99 6.88
CA TRP A 29 11.33 -7.16 8.08
C TRP A 29 9.85 -7.24 7.72
N PRO A 30 9.03 -7.98 8.49
CA PRO A 30 7.65 -8.36 8.15
C PRO A 30 6.68 -7.20 8.39
N THR A 31 6.96 -6.06 7.79
CA THR A 31 6.23 -4.81 7.90
C THR A 31 6.04 -4.19 6.52
N VAL A 32 5.06 -3.29 6.42
CA VAL A 32 4.77 -2.56 5.17
C VAL A 32 5.01 -1.05 5.27
N ALA A 33 5.36 -0.51 6.45
CA ALA A 33 5.53 0.93 6.68
C ALA A 33 4.38 1.77 6.07
N PRO A 34 3.14 1.62 6.57
CA PRO A 34 1.99 2.36 6.05
C PRO A 34 2.16 3.86 6.32
N SER A 35 1.86 4.70 5.34
CA SER A 35 2.09 6.15 5.44
C SER A 35 0.84 7.01 5.50
N SER A 36 -0.32 6.44 5.18
CA SER A 36 -1.63 7.10 5.23
C SER A 36 -2.73 6.03 5.33
N ALA A 37 -3.97 6.47 5.46
CA ALA A 37 -5.16 5.63 5.45
C ALA A 37 -6.35 6.44 4.90
N TYR A 38 -6.89 6.00 3.76
CA TYR A 38 -7.96 6.72 3.05
C TYR A 38 -9.20 5.86 2.88
N VAL A 39 -10.36 6.36 3.34
CA VAL A 39 -11.66 5.70 3.12
C VAL A 39 -12.11 5.99 1.70
N TYR A 40 -12.25 4.94 0.89
CA TYR A 40 -12.79 5.06 -0.46
C TYR A 40 -14.31 5.20 -0.42
N THR A 41 -14.81 6.38 -0.78
CA THR A 41 -16.23 6.74 -0.69
C THR A 41 -17.04 6.46 -1.97
N GLY A 42 -16.38 6.00 -3.05
CA GLY A 42 -17.03 5.73 -4.33
C GLY A 42 -17.47 6.99 -5.07
N GLY A 43 -18.61 6.92 -5.76
CA GLY A 43 -19.12 7.98 -6.62
C GLY A 43 -19.92 7.42 -7.80
N LYS A 44 -20.34 8.28 -8.72
CA LYS A 44 -21.12 7.88 -9.91
C LYS A 44 -20.38 6.90 -10.83
N LYS A 45 -19.05 6.87 -10.76
CA LYS A 45 -18.16 5.99 -11.51
C LYS A 45 -17.32 5.14 -10.56
N ALA A 46 -17.88 4.75 -9.42
CA ALA A 46 -17.21 3.92 -8.44
C ALA A 46 -16.59 2.68 -9.10
N ILE A 47 -15.40 2.30 -8.65
CA ILE A 47 -14.72 1.09 -9.10
C ILE A 47 -15.51 -0.11 -8.56
N PRO A 48 -15.98 -1.03 -9.42
CA PRO A 48 -16.75 -2.19 -8.96
C PRO A 48 -15.98 -3.04 -7.93
N GLY A 49 -16.64 -3.38 -6.82
CA GLY A 49 -16.07 -4.19 -5.73
C GLY A 49 -15.27 -3.42 -4.67
N TRP A 50 -15.13 -2.09 -4.83
CA TRP A 50 -14.37 -1.24 -3.90
C TRP A 50 -15.22 -0.60 -2.80
N GLU A 51 -16.51 -0.90 -2.72
CA GLU A 51 -17.37 -0.46 -1.61
C GLU A 51 -16.76 -0.80 -0.24
N ASN A 52 -16.84 0.11 0.73
CA ASN A 52 -16.32 -0.11 2.08
C ASN A 52 -14.84 -0.52 2.11
N THR A 53 -13.98 0.15 1.35
CA THR A 53 -12.53 -0.14 1.36
C THR A 53 -11.70 0.99 1.97
N LEU A 54 -10.64 0.58 2.68
CA LEU A 54 -9.56 1.45 3.12
C LEU A 54 -8.36 1.28 2.18
N LEU A 55 -7.83 2.39 1.68
CA LEU A 55 -6.61 2.43 0.90
C LEU A 55 -5.44 2.81 1.81
N VAL A 56 -4.41 1.96 1.83
CA VAL A 56 -3.25 2.10 2.73
C VAL A 56 -1.96 2.06 1.89
N PRO A 57 -1.37 3.22 1.56
CA PRO A 57 -0.11 3.28 0.83
C PRO A 57 1.05 2.73 1.67
N SER A 58 1.95 1.99 1.02
CA SER A 58 3.14 1.41 1.63
C SER A 58 4.40 2.09 1.10
N LEU A 59 5.22 2.57 2.04
CA LEU A 59 6.52 3.16 1.71
C LEU A 59 7.49 2.09 1.22
N LYS A 60 7.74 1.06 2.04
CA LYS A 60 8.84 0.10 1.77
C LYS A 60 8.50 -0.98 0.74
N ARG A 61 7.21 -1.25 0.47
CA ARG A 61 6.79 -2.27 -0.50
C ARG A 61 6.45 -1.71 -1.88
N GLY A 62 6.25 -0.39 -1.98
CA GLY A 62 5.87 0.25 -3.24
C GLY A 62 4.58 -0.27 -3.83
N VAL A 63 3.57 -0.41 -2.96
CA VAL A 63 2.20 -0.79 -3.31
C VAL A 63 1.21 0.09 -2.54
N ILE A 64 -0.03 0.14 -3.00
CA ILE A 64 -1.16 0.63 -2.20
C ILE A 64 -2.03 -0.57 -1.87
N PHE A 65 -2.24 -0.84 -0.58
CA PHE A 65 -3.13 -1.91 -0.14
C PHE A 65 -4.58 -1.46 -0.20
N ARG A 66 -5.47 -2.33 -0.68
CA ARG A 66 -6.92 -2.21 -0.50
C ARG A 66 -7.37 -3.19 0.57
N ILE A 67 -7.94 -2.69 1.65
CA ILE A 67 -8.47 -3.48 2.76
C ILE A 67 -9.98 -3.35 2.75
N LYS A 68 -10.69 -4.47 2.66
CA LYS A 68 -12.15 -4.48 2.70
C LYS A 68 -12.63 -4.39 4.15
N MET A 69 -13.70 -3.65 4.36
CA MET A 69 -14.40 -3.52 5.64
C MET A 69 -15.84 -4.03 5.47
N ASP A 70 -16.48 -4.36 6.59
CA ASP A 70 -17.91 -4.56 6.61
C ASP A 70 -18.69 -3.25 6.38
N GLN A 71 -20.00 -3.35 6.21
CA GLN A 71 -20.86 -2.20 5.92
C GLN A 71 -20.84 -1.13 7.03
N THR A 72 -20.58 -1.52 8.29
CA THR A 72 -20.56 -0.61 9.44
C THR A 72 -19.16 -0.11 9.79
N TYR A 73 -18.12 -0.52 9.05
CA TYR A 73 -16.71 -0.21 9.33
C TYR A 73 -16.24 -0.64 10.73
N SER A 74 -16.81 -1.72 11.26
CA SER A 74 -16.47 -2.29 12.57
C SER A 74 -15.44 -3.41 12.49
N THR A 75 -15.32 -4.08 11.34
CA THR A 75 -14.36 -5.18 11.12
C THR A 75 -13.83 -5.19 9.69
N THR A 76 -12.67 -5.82 9.49
CA THR A 76 -12.09 -6.06 8.15
C THR A 76 -12.57 -7.39 7.58
N TYR A 77 -12.73 -7.47 6.26
CA TYR A 77 -12.83 -8.72 5.52
C TYR A 77 -11.53 -9.05 4.81
N ASP A 78 -11.26 -10.34 4.68
CA ASP A 78 -10.12 -10.92 3.96
C ASP A 78 -8.77 -10.26 4.30
N ASP A 79 -7.79 -10.40 3.41
CA ASP A 79 -6.46 -9.82 3.54
C ASP A 79 -6.34 -8.44 2.88
N ALA A 80 -5.23 -7.75 3.16
CA ALA A 80 -4.86 -6.52 2.48
C ALA A 80 -4.36 -6.84 1.06
N ILE A 81 -5.09 -6.38 0.03
CA ILE A 81 -4.76 -6.69 -1.37
C ILE A 81 -3.76 -5.64 -1.91
N PRO A 82 -2.53 -6.01 -2.30
CA PRO A 82 -1.57 -5.08 -2.88
C PRO A 82 -1.95 -4.69 -4.30
N MET A 83 -1.76 -3.41 -4.63
CA MET A 83 -2.02 -2.86 -5.96
C MET A 83 -0.89 -1.91 -6.39
N PHE A 84 -0.81 -1.65 -7.71
CA PHE A 84 0.10 -0.64 -8.28
C PHE A 84 1.57 -0.84 -7.91
N LYS A 85 2.06 -2.09 -7.96
CA LYS A 85 3.46 -2.38 -7.65
C LYS A 85 4.38 -1.55 -8.54
N SER A 86 5.30 -0.82 -7.92
CA SER A 86 6.39 -0.09 -8.57
C SER A 86 7.57 0.07 -7.61
N ASN A 87 8.69 0.59 -8.12
CA ASN A 87 9.82 1.02 -7.28
C ASN A 87 9.57 2.46 -6.81
N ASN A 88 8.47 2.69 -6.09
CA ASN A 88 8.12 3.98 -5.50
C ASN A 88 7.82 3.82 -4.01
N ARG A 89 7.99 4.88 -3.24
CA ARG A 89 7.54 4.94 -1.84
C ARG A 89 6.24 5.72 -1.81
N TYR A 90 5.10 5.03 -1.85
CA TYR A 90 3.80 5.71 -1.85
C TYR A 90 3.55 6.37 -0.50
N ARG A 91 3.28 7.68 -0.53
CA ARG A 91 3.16 8.55 0.63
C ARG A 91 1.71 8.78 1.03
N ASP A 92 0.84 9.10 0.07
CA ASP A 92 -0.58 9.36 0.32
C ASP A 92 -1.44 8.99 -0.89
N VAL A 93 -2.74 8.82 -0.69
CA VAL A 93 -3.72 8.49 -1.74
C VAL A 93 -5.09 9.11 -1.45
N ILE A 94 -5.72 9.66 -2.49
CA ILE A 94 -7.12 10.10 -2.48
C ILE A 94 -7.84 9.67 -3.76
N ALA A 95 -9.17 9.63 -3.74
CA ALA A 95 -10.00 9.43 -4.92
C ALA A 95 -10.72 10.74 -5.33
N ASN A 96 -11.00 10.89 -6.62
CA ASN A 96 -11.88 11.96 -7.10
C ASN A 96 -13.34 11.71 -6.69
N PRO A 97 -14.23 12.74 -6.73
CA PRO A 97 -15.64 12.58 -6.35
C PRO A 97 -16.44 11.57 -7.19
N GLU A 98 -16.00 11.30 -8.43
CA GLU A 98 -16.62 10.29 -9.28
C GLU A 98 -16.19 8.86 -8.90
N GLY A 99 -15.12 8.69 -8.14
CA GLY A 99 -14.61 7.41 -7.64
C GLY A 99 -13.71 6.63 -8.61
N ASN A 100 -13.59 7.04 -9.88
CA ASN A 100 -12.84 6.29 -10.90
C ASN A 100 -11.37 6.68 -11.04
N THR A 101 -10.90 7.70 -10.32
CA THR A 101 -9.52 8.19 -10.41
C THR A 101 -8.90 8.34 -9.04
N LEU A 102 -7.71 7.77 -8.85
CA LEU A 102 -6.87 7.96 -7.68
C LEU A 102 -5.75 8.98 -7.97
N TYR A 103 -5.47 9.82 -6.99
CA TYR A 103 -4.31 10.71 -6.96
C TYR A 103 -3.38 10.25 -5.84
N VAL A 104 -2.10 10.08 -6.16
CA VAL A 104 -1.14 9.42 -5.27
C VAL A 104 0.14 10.25 -5.18
N LEU A 105 0.68 10.39 -3.98
CA LEU A 105 1.98 11.01 -3.75
C LEU A 105 3.08 9.97 -3.58
N THR A 106 4.31 10.28 -3.99
CA THR A 106 5.52 9.47 -3.76
C THR A 106 6.61 10.28 -3.06
N ASP A 107 7.44 9.63 -2.24
CA ASP A 107 8.63 10.29 -1.66
C ASP A 107 9.62 10.72 -2.75
N PRO A 108 10.40 11.80 -2.55
CA PRO A 108 11.49 12.21 -3.45
C PRO A 108 12.70 11.26 -3.41
N GLU A 109 12.91 10.56 -2.30
CA GLU A 109 14.04 9.68 -2.09
C GLU A 109 13.73 8.58 -1.05
N GLY A 110 14.66 7.64 -0.90
CA GLY A 110 14.63 6.59 0.12
C GLY A 110 14.53 5.18 -0.45
N ASN A 111 14.63 4.18 0.43
CA ASN A 111 14.69 2.77 0.02
C ASN A 111 13.29 2.17 -0.18
N VAL A 112 13.17 1.30 -1.19
CA VAL A 112 11.98 0.50 -1.53
C VAL A 112 12.39 -0.90 -1.98
N GLN A 113 11.52 -1.88 -1.74
CA GLN A 113 11.70 -3.24 -2.23
C GLN A 113 11.39 -3.35 -3.74
N LYS A 114 12.24 -4.03 -4.49
CA LYS A 114 12.05 -4.38 -5.91
C LYS A 114 11.15 -5.61 -6.09
N ASP A 115 10.80 -5.92 -7.33
CA ASP A 115 10.02 -7.12 -7.68
C ASP A 115 10.74 -8.43 -7.34
N ASP A 116 12.08 -8.44 -7.41
CA ASP A 116 12.91 -9.59 -7.02
C ASP A 116 13.11 -9.73 -5.49
N GLY A 117 12.52 -8.82 -4.70
CA GLY A 117 12.62 -8.80 -3.24
C GLY A 117 13.83 -8.05 -2.68
N SER A 118 14.82 -7.69 -3.51
CA SER A 118 15.98 -6.90 -3.11
C SER A 118 15.66 -5.41 -2.93
N VAL A 119 16.62 -4.61 -2.46
CA VAL A 119 16.43 -3.19 -2.13
C VAL A 119 16.97 -2.28 -3.22
N THR A 120 16.27 -1.18 -3.50
CA THR A 120 16.76 -0.06 -4.31
C THR A 120 16.44 1.27 -3.64
N ASN A 121 17.27 2.29 -3.91
CA ASN A 121 16.97 3.70 -3.66
C ASN A 121 16.67 4.49 -4.95
N GLN A 122 16.74 3.83 -6.11
CA GLN A 122 16.36 4.40 -7.40
C GLN A 122 14.84 4.33 -7.54
N LEU A 123 14.17 5.43 -7.24
CA LEU A 123 12.71 5.54 -7.33
C LEU A 123 12.29 5.82 -8.78
N GLU A 124 11.20 5.18 -9.22
CA GLU A 124 10.68 5.35 -10.58
C GLU A 124 10.08 6.74 -10.82
N ASN A 125 9.42 7.32 -9.80
CA ASN A 125 8.81 8.64 -9.85
C ASN A 125 9.13 9.41 -8.55
N PRO A 126 10.33 10.01 -8.42
CA PRO A 126 10.72 10.72 -7.20
C PRO A 126 9.89 12.00 -7.01
N GLY A 127 9.19 12.11 -5.87
CA GLY A 127 8.50 13.34 -5.45
C GLY A 127 7.30 13.71 -6.34
N ALA A 128 6.60 12.69 -6.86
CA ALA A 128 5.59 12.86 -7.88
C ALA A 128 4.17 12.92 -7.32
N LEU A 129 3.29 13.58 -8.07
CA LEU A 129 1.84 13.41 -8.01
C LEU A 129 1.41 12.55 -9.21
N ILE A 130 0.92 11.34 -8.93
CA ILE A 130 0.54 10.34 -9.93
C ILE A 130 -0.97 10.23 -10.01
N LYS A 131 -1.51 10.06 -11.23
CA LYS A 131 -2.94 9.84 -11.48
C LYS A 131 -3.17 8.43 -12.03
N PHE A 132 -3.96 7.63 -11.34
CA PHE A 132 -4.45 6.33 -11.81
C PHE A 132 -5.93 6.41 -12.14
N THR A 133 -6.31 6.19 -13.40
CA THR A 133 -7.72 6.17 -13.82
C THR A 133 -8.16 4.75 -14.16
N TYR A 134 -9.23 4.30 -13.52
CA TYR A 134 -9.82 2.99 -13.77
C TYR A 134 -10.32 2.87 -15.20
N LYS A 135 -10.03 1.74 -15.84
CA LYS A 135 -10.55 1.34 -17.14
C LYS A 135 -11.27 0.01 -16.96
N ALA A 136 -12.54 -0.06 -17.36
CA ALA A 136 -13.24 -1.33 -17.47
C ALA A 136 -12.51 -2.22 -18.50
N LYS A 137 -12.54 -3.53 -18.27
CA LYS A 137 -12.17 -4.50 -19.30
C LYS A 137 -13.27 -4.63 -20.33
#